data_AF-A0AA50TFW1-F1
#
_entry.id   AF-A0AA50TFW1-F1
#
_cell.length_a   1.000
_cell.length_b   1.000
_cell.length_c   1.000
_cell.angle_alpha   90.00
_cell.angle_beta   90.00
_cell.angle_gamma   90.00
#
_symmetry.space_group_name_H-M   'P 1'
#
loop_
_entity.id
_entity.type
_entity.pdbx_description
1 polymer ?
#
loop_
_entity_poly.entity_id
_entity_poly.type
_entity_poly.pdbx_seq_one_letter_code
_entity_poly.pdbx_strand_id
1 'polypeptide(L)' 'MDAEVDPCDDFYDFACGSFVRQTRIPDDKTSVNTFSIITDQLQEQIRSLLDEPVTDDEPKPFVLAKTLFQACM' A
#
# COMPACT_ATOMS: atom_id res chain seq x y z
N MET A 1 -7.24 17.65 -1.91
CA MET A 1 -8.23 18.70 -2.17
C MET A 1 -7.56 19.90 -2.82
N ASP A 2 -8.17 20.41 -3.87
CA ASP A 2 -7.91 21.70 -4.48
C ASP A 2 -9.09 22.63 -4.17
N ALA A 3 -8.88 23.62 -3.31
CA ALA A 3 -9.96 24.52 -2.88
C ALA A 3 -10.23 25.66 -3.88
N GLU A 4 -9.43 25.78 -4.94
CA GLU A 4 -9.62 26.81 -5.98
C GLU A 4 -10.65 26.40 -7.04
N VAL A 5 -11.01 25.11 -7.11
CA VAL A 5 -12.00 24.55 -8.03
C VAL A 5 -13.39 24.58 -7.40
N ASP A 6 -14.41 25.01 -8.14
CA ASP A 6 -15.80 24.89 -7.67
C ASP A 6 -16.24 23.41 -7.68
N PRO A 7 -16.65 22.81 -6.55
CA PRO A 7 -17.09 21.43 -6.50
C PRO A 7 -18.34 21.13 -7.36
N CYS A 8 -19.12 22.14 -7.74
CA CYS A 8 -20.27 21.97 -8.63
C CYS A 8 -19.87 21.82 -10.10
N ASP A 9 -18.69 22.32 -10.47
CA ASP A 9 -18.14 22.24 -11.83
C ASP A 9 -17.30 20.98 -12.01
N ASP A 10 -16.36 20.71 -11.10
CA ASP A 10 -15.55 19.49 -11.09
C ASP A 10 -15.25 19.02 -9.67
N PHE A 11 -16.13 18.16 -9.15
CA PHE A 11 -15.97 17.60 -7.82
C PHE A 11 -14.71 16.72 -7.67
N TYR A 12 -14.25 16.09 -8.76
CA TYR A 12 -13.07 15.23 -8.70
C TYR A 12 -11.80 16.06 -8.53
N ASP A 13 -11.63 17.13 -9.32
CA ASP A 13 -10.46 18.00 -9.18
C ASP A 13 -10.51 18.80 -7.87
N PHE A 14 -11.70 19.23 -7.43
CA PHE A 14 -11.87 19.78 -6.08
C PHE A 14 -11.40 18.79 -5.00
N ALA A 15 -11.86 17.54 -5.01
CA ALA A 15 -11.50 16.58 -3.96
C ALA A 15 -10.03 16.10 -4.06
N CYS A 16 -9.55 15.84 -5.28
CA CYS A 16 -8.33 15.08 -5.55
C CYS A 16 -7.24 15.86 -6.31
N GLY A 17 -7.52 17.06 -6.83
CA GLY A 17 -6.63 17.78 -7.76
C GLY A 17 -5.21 18.01 -7.22
N SER A 18 -5.10 18.43 -5.96
CA SER A 18 -3.78 18.53 -5.30
C SER A 18 -3.03 17.20 -5.21
N PHE A 19 -3.74 16.09 -5.00
CA PHE A 19 -3.12 14.76 -4.97
C PHE A 19 -2.58 14.38 -6.34
N VAL A 20 -3.36 14.61 -7.41
CA VAL A 20 -2.95 14.33 -8.80
C VAL A 20 -1.71 15.14 -9.18
N ARG A 21 -1.62 16.41 -8.78
CA ARG A 21 -0.46 17.27 -9.10
C ARG A 21 0.81 16.93 -8.33
N GLN A 22 0.67 16.44 -7.10
CA GLN A 22 1.82 16.18 -6.22
C GLN A 22 2.32 14.73 -6.30
N THR A 23 1.46 13.80 -6.71
CA THR A 23 1.79 12.38 -6.74
C THR A 23 2.42 12.00 -8.07
N ARG A 24 3.59 11.36 -8.02
CA ARG A 24 4.19 10.69 -9.18
C ARG A 24 3.91 9.21 -9.11
N ILE A 25 3.66 8.60 -10.27
CA ILE A 25 3.58 7.14 -10.39
C ILE A 25 5.02 6.60 -10.41
N PRO A 26 5.41 5.76 -9.43
CA PRO A 26 6.72 5.10 -9.42
C PRO A 26 6.94 4.19 -10.63
N ASP A 27 8.20 3.91 -10.99
CA ASP A 27 8.55 3.12 -12.17
C ASP A 27 8.06 1.66 -12.12
N ASP A 28 7.86 1.11 -10.92
CA ASP A 28 7.35 -0.23 -10.67
C ASP A 28 5.81 -0.30 -10.69
N LYS A 29 5.11 0.82 -10.93
CA LYS A 29 3.65 0.92 -10.86
C LYS A 29 3.05 1.50 -12.13
N THR A 30 1.84 1.03 -12.44
CA THR A 30 1.05 1.55 -13.56
C THR A 30 0.04 2.62 -13.11
N SER A 31 -0.24 2.71 -11.81
CA SER A 31 -1.16 3.70 -11.24
C SER A 31 -0.86 3.92 -9.75
N VAL A 32 -1.26 5.09 -9.24
CA VAL A 32 -1.26 5.39 -7.80
C VAL A 32 -2.59 6.04 -7.44
N ASN A 33 -3.22 5.51 -6.39
CA ASN A 33 -4.44 6.04 -5.79
C ASN A 33 -4.44 5.76 -4.28
N THR A 34 -5.49 6.18 -3.58
CA THR A 34 -5.58 5.99 -2.12
C THR A 34 -5.49 4.51 -1.71
N PHE A 35 -6.09 3.60 -2.48
CA PHE A 35 -6.05 2.16 -2.19
C PHE A 35 -4.67 1.56 -2.42
N SER A 36 -3.93 2.01 -3.44
CA SER A 36 -2.57 1.53 -3.67
C SER A 36 -1.66 1.94 -2.51
N ILE A 37 -1.77 3.19 -2.03
CA ILE A 37 -1.00 3.67 -0.87
C ILE A 37 -1.29 2.83 0.38
N ILE A 38 -2.56 2.54 0.66
CA ILE A 38 -2.95 1.71 1.79
C ILE A 38 -2.43 0.27 1.62
N THR A 39 -2.49 -0.25 0.40
CA THR A 39 -2.02 -1.60 0.08
C THR A 39 -0.51 -1.71 0.27
N ASP A 40 0.26 -0.71 -0.15
CA ASP A 40 1.71 -0.66 0.06
C ASP A 40 2.05 -0.71 1.54
N GLN A 41 1.41 0.14 2.34
CA GLN A 41 1.60 0.16 3.80
C GLN A 41 1.20 -1.15 4.46
N LEU A 42 0.13 -1.80 3.98
CA LEU A 42 -0.29 -3.10 4.47
C LEU A 42 0.73 -4.19 4.10
N GLN A 43 1.25 -4.17 2.88
CA GLN A 43 2.27 -5.13 2.43
C GLN A 43 3.56 -4.99 3.21
N GLU A 44 3.99 -3.76 3.54
CA GLU A 44 5.14 -3.51 4.41
C GLU A 44 4.93 -4.10 5.81
N GLN A 45 3.74 -3.94 6.39
CA GLN A 45 3.41 -4.53 7.69
C GLN A 45 3.41 -6.06 7.63
N ILE A 46 2.78 -6.65 6.61
CA ILE A 46 2.77 -8.11 6.42
C ILE A 46 4.20 -8.64 6.24
N ARG A 47 5.01 -7.95 5.43
CA ARG A 47 6.42 -8.29 5.24
C ARG A 47 7.18 -8.30 6.57
N SER A 48 7.02 -7.25 7.39
CA SER A 48 7.64 -7.19 8.72
C SER A 48 7.27 -8.40 9.58
N LEU A 49 6.02 -8.86 9.56
CA LEU A 49 5.57 -10.02 10.32
C LEU A 49 6.13 -11.34 9.78
N LEU A 50 6.31 -11.45 8.46
CA LEU A 50 6.85 -12.64 7.82
C LEU A 50 8.39 -12.73 7.92
N ASP A 51 9.07 -11.59 8.08
CA ASP A 51 10.52 -11.50 8.30
C ASP A 51 10.92 -11.92 9.74
N GLU A 52 9.98 -11.97 10.68
CA GLU A 52 10.26 -12.44 12.05
C GLU A 52 10.63 -13.93 12.07
N PRO A 53 11.55 -14.34 12.97
CA PRO A 53 11.88 -15.75 13.14
C PRO A 53 10.64 -16.54 13.59
N VAL A 54 10.61 -17.82 13.22
CA VAL A 54 9.59 -18.75 13.73
C VAL A 54 9.84 -18.99 15.21
N THR A 55 8.78 -18.95 16.02
CA THR A 55 8.83 -19.29 17.45
C THR A 55 8.31 -20.70 17.70
N ASP A 56 8.76 -21.34 18.80
CA ASP A 56 8.46 -22.75 19.08
C ASP A 56 6.95 -23.04 19.25
N ASP A 57 6.18 -22.07 19.76
CA ASP A 57 4.73 -22.18 19.99
C ASP A 57 3.89 -21.64 18.82
N GLU A 58 4.50 -21.33 17.68
CA GLU A 58 3.83 -20.70 16.56
C GLU A 58 2.91 -21.68 15.80
N PRO A 59 1.64 -21.31 15.53
CA PRO A 59 0.74 -22.18 14.79
C PRO A 59 1.29 -22.52 13.40
N LYS A 60 1.21 -23.80 13.02
CA LYS A 60 1.72 -24.34 11.75
C LYS A 60 1.42 -23.49 10.49
N PRO A 61 0.23 -22.88 10.32
CA PRO A 61 -0.02 -22.02 9.16
C PRO A 61 0.95 -20.83 9.05
N PHE A 62 1.33 -20.20 10.16
CA PHE A 62 2.26 -19.07 10.17
C PHE A 62 3.70 -19.53 9.96
N VAL A 63 4.09 -20.68 10.53
CA VAL A 63 5.39 -21.32 10.24
C VAL A 63 5.55 -21.56 8.74
N LEU A 64 4.53 -22.11 8.08
CA LEU A 64 4.54 -22.35 6.65
C LEU A 64 4.60 -21.05 5.83
N ALA A 65 3.83 -20.03 6.21
CA ALA A 65 3.84 -18.74 5.54
C ALA A 65 5.22 -18.06 5.62
N LYS A 66 5.83 -18.01 6.81
CA LYS A 66 7.19 -17.48 7.03
C LYS A 66 8.23 -18.27 6.23
N THR A 67 8.18 -19.60 6.29
CA THR A 67 9.12 -20.47 5.55
C THR A 67 9.01 -20.27 4.04
N LEU A 68 7.79 -20.17 3.51
CA LEU A 68 7.55 -19.93 2.09
C LEU A 68 8.08 -18.55 1.67
N PHE A 69 7.83 -17.53 2.49
CA PHE A 69 8.31 -16.17 2.24
C PHE A 69 9.84 -16.12 2.19
N GLN A 70 10.52 -16.72 3.19
CA GLN A 70 11.99 -16.79 3.28
C GLN A 70 12.65 -17.59 2.15
N ALA A 71 11.94 -18.53 1.52
CA ALA A 71 12.47 -19.28 0.37
C ALA A 71 12.42 -18.48 -0.95
N CYS A 72 11.61 -17.42 -1.01
CA CYS A 72 11.41 -16.59 -2.20
C CYS A 72 12.32 -15.34 -2.22
N MET A 73 12.57 -14.76 -1.05
CA MET A 73 13.36 -13.55 -0.84
C MET A 73 14.86 -13.82 -0.85
#